data_AF-X1U7B7-F1
#
_entry.id   AF-X1U7B7-F1
#
_cell.length_a   1.000
_cell.length_b   1.000
_cell.length_c   1.000
_cell.angle_alpha   90.00
_cell.angle_beta   90.00
_cell.angle_gamma   90.00
#
_symmetry.space_group_name_H-M   'P 1'
#
loop_
_entity.id
_entity.type
_entity.pdbx_description
1 polymer ?
#
loop_
_entity_poly.entity_id
_entity_poly.type
_entity_poly.pdbx_seq_one_letter_code
_entity_poly.pdbx_strand_id
1 'polypeptide(L)'
;MASSSKINKGDIEGLLKDWSQEFTVFVPQQENGGAILARWDGTDTSFINRYRNTVKPAKANFFPPMEEMFGFQKDNEGYHIEPPALDGHKQLIFGIRPCDARALAILDMTFKDLYEDPYYLS
;
A
#
# COMPACT_ATOMS: atom_id res chain seq x y z
N MET A 1 5.20 7.35 -27.07
CA MET A 1 3.90 8.04 -27.00
C MET A 1 3.08 7.31 -25.95
N ALA A 2 2.82 7.93 -24.80
CA ALA A 2 1.98 7.31 -23.78
C ALA A 2 0.53 7.31 -24.29
N SER A 3 -0.07 6.13 -24.43
CA SER A 3 -1.50 5.99 -24.71
C SER A 3 -2.27 6.67 -23.58
N SER A 4 -3.04 7.73 -23.88
CA SER A 4 -3.90 8.37 -22.89
C SER A 4 -5.17 7.54 -22.74
N SER A 5 -5.14 6.57 -21.83
CA SER A 5 -6.36 5.90 -21.37
C SER A 5 -7.11 6.86 -20.45
N LYS A 6 -8.36 7.19 -20.79
CA LYS A 6 -9.27 8.00 -19.97
C LYS A 6 -10.39 7.10 -19.46
N ILE A 7 -10.84 7.33 -18.23
CA ILE A 7 -11.98 6.65 -17.62
C ILE A 7 -12.97 7.68 -17.10
N ASN A 8 -14.28 7.40 -17.17
CA ASN A 8 -15.25 8.28 -16.53
C ASN A 8 -15.17 8.12 -15.02
N LYS A 9 -15.46 9.22 -14.31
CA LYS A 9 -15.43 9.24 -12.85
C LYS A 9 -16.38 8.21 -12.20
N GLY A 10 -17.52 7.94 -12.84
CA GLY A 10 -18.49 6.94 -12.39
C GLY A 10 -17.99 5.49 -12.50
N ASP A 11 -17.02 5.23 -13.37
CA ASP A 11 -16.52 3.87 -13.64
C ASP A 11 -15.33 3.50 -12.73
N ILE A 12 -14.84 4.45 -11.92
CA ILE A 12 -13.69 4.24 -11.02
C ILE A 12 -13.99 3.14 -9.99
N GLU A 13 -15.21 3.03 -9.48
CA GLU A 13 -15.56 1.96 -8.54
C GLU A 13 -15.37 0.57 -9.16
N GLY A 14 -15.81 0.39 -10.41
CA GLY A 14 -15.60 -0.86 -11.16
C GLY A 14 -14.12 -1.15 -11.34
N LEU A 15 -13.34 -0.15 -11.74
CA LEU A 15 -11.89 -0.30 -11.91
C LEU A 15 -11.17 -0.69 -10.60
N LEU A 16 -11.55 -0.08 -9.48
CA LEU A 16 -10.97 -0.42 -8.18
C LEU A 16 -11.35 -1.85 -7.77
N LYS A 17 -12.58 -2.31 -8.08
CA LYS A 17 -12.99 -3.70 -7.85
C LYS A 17 -12.16 -4.67 -8.67
N ASP A 18 -11.94 -4.38 -9.95
CA ASP A 18 -11.11 -5.22 -10.81
C ASP A 18 -9.67 -5.30 -10.27
N TRP A 19 -9.06 -4.16 -9.91
CA TRP A 19 -7.72 -4.15 -9.31
C TRP A 19 -7.65 -4.85 -7.96
N SER A 20 -8.72 -4.81 -7.15
CA SER A 20 -8.73 -5.48 -5.84
C SER A 20 -8.60 -7.01 -5.91
N GLN A 21 -8.78 -7.61 -7.10
CA GLN A 21 -8.58 -9.05 -7.29
C GLN A 21 -7.09 -9.45 -7.29
N GLU A 22 -6.22 -8.56 -7.73
CA GLU A 22 -4.77 -8.80 -7.83
C GLU A 22 -3.96 -7.99 -6.81
N PHE A 23 -4.46 -6.81 -6.44
CA PHE A 23 -3.75 -5.83 -5.62
C PHE A 23 -4.43 -5.60 -4.27
N THR A 24 -3.61 -5.38 -3.24
CA THR A 24 -4.08 -4.75 -2.00
C THR A 24 -4.25 -3.26 -2.26
N VAL A 25 -5.49 -2.82 -2.43
CA VAL A 25 -5.82 -1.43 -2.77
C VAL A 25 -5.89 -0.57 -1.51
N PHE A 26 -5.13 0.53 -1.50
CA PHE A 26 -5.17 1.58 -0.48
C PHE A 26 -5.78 2.85 -1.07
N VAL A 27 -6.73 3.45 -0.36
CA VAL A 27 -7.46 4.65 -0.79
C VAL A 27 -7.48 5.68 0.33
N PRO A 28 -7.72 6.97 0.02
CA PRO A 28 -7.91 7.98 1.05
C PRO A 28 -9.22 7.68 1.80
N GLN A 29 -9.14 7.43 3.10
CA GLN A 29 -10.28 7.25 3.98
C GLN A 29 -10.27 8.29 5.10
N GLN A 30 -11.47 8.62 5.59
CA GLN A 30 -11.61 9.60 6.66
C GLN A 30 -11.46 8.93 8.03
N GLU A 31 -10.49 9.38 8.82
CA GLU A 31 -10.19 8.87 10.16
C GLU A 31 -9.99 10.05 11.12
N ASN A 32 -10.72 10.08 12.24
CA ASN A 32 -10.53 11.04 13.34
C ASN A 32 -10.40 12.52 12.92
N GLY A 33 -11.19 12.95 11.93
CA GLY A 33 -11.19 14.34 11.43
C GLY A 33 -10.10 14.65 10.39
N GLY A 34 -9.18 13.72 10.10
CA GLY A 34 -8.21 13.76 9.02
C GLY A 34 -8.50 12.72 7.92
N ALA A 35 -7.67 12.70 6.87
CA ALA A 35 -7.67 11.61 5.91
C ALA A 35 -6.40 10.76 6.08
N ILE A 36 -6.48 9.46 5.85
CA ILE A 36 -5.34 8.54 5.82
C ILE A 36 -5.41 7.67 4.57
N LEU A 37 -4.29 7.07 4.15
CA LEU A 37 -4.31 6.00 3.14
C LEU A 37 -4.51 4.66 3.84
N ALA A 38 -5.71 4.11 3.74
CA ALA A 38 -6.10 2.86 4.38
C ALA A 38 -6.53 1.82 3.35
N ARG A 39 -6.44 0.54 3.72
CA ARG A 39 -6.90 -0.57 2.87
C ARG A 39 -8.38 -0.38 2.55
N TRP A 40 -8.70 -0.46 1.27
CA TRP A 40 -10.07 -0.31 0.79
C TRP A 40 -10.91 -1.54 1.14
N ASP A 41 -12.14 -1.32 1.61
CA ASP A 41 -13.09 -2.36 1.99
C ASP A 41 -13.92 -2.88 0.81
N GLY A 42 -13.72 -2.33 -0.40
CA GLY A 42 -14.45 -2.69 -1.61
C GLY A 42 -15.77 -1.94 -1.81
N THR A 43 -16.14 -1.04 -0.91
CA THR A 43 -17.47 -0.40 -0.88
C THR A 43 -17.42 1.12 -0.81
N ASP A 44 -16.64 1.74 0.09
CA ASP A 44 -16.63 3.19 0.24
C ASP A 44 -15.82 3.84 -0.88
N THR A 45 -16.46 4.63 -1.74
CA THR A 45 -15.81 5.39 -2.82
C THR A 45 -16.00 6.90 -2.69
N SER A 46 -16.45 7.36 -1.52
CA SER A 46 -16.76 8.78 -1.27
C SER A 46 -15.56 9.72 -1.48
N PHE A 47 -14.33 9.19 -1.34
CA PHE A 47 -13.07 9.90 -1.57
C PHE A 47 -12.90 10.38 -3.02
N ILE A 48 -13.55 9.74 -4.00
CA ILE A 48 -13.51 10.14 -5.42
C ILE A 48 -14.03 11.57 -5.60
N ASN A 49 -14.97 12.00 -4.74
CA ASN A 49 -15.56 13.33 -4.77
C ASN A 49 -14.95 14.30 -3.76
N ARG A 50 -14.02 13.83 -2.92
CA ARG A 50 -13.48 14.59 -1.79
C ARG A 50 -11.97 14.44 -1.73
N TYR A 51 -11.28 15.38 -2.37
CA TYR A 51 -9.83 15.51 -2.18
C TYR A 51 -9.53 16.14 -0.83
N ARG A 52 -8.87 15.40 0.07
CA ARG A 52 -8.31 15.93 1.32
C ARG A 52 -6.89 15.43 1.49
N ASN A 53 -6.02 16.32 1.97
CA ASN A 53 -4.65 15.96 2.28
C ASN A 53 -4.64 14.92 3.39
N THR A 54 -3.85 13.87 3.24
CA THR A 54 -3.72 12.87 4.29
C THR A 54 -2.86 13.43 5.43
N VAL A 55 -3.26 13.15 6.66
CA VAL A 55 -2.51 13.56 7.85
C VAL A 55 -1.29 12.67 8.08
N LYS A 56 -1.35 11.43 7.59
CA LYS A 56 -0.23 10.50 7.55
C LYS A 56 0.36 10.46 6.13
N PRO A 57 1.71 10.50 5.98
CA PRO A 57 2.36 10.39 4.68
C PRO A 57 2.22 8.97 4.11
N ALA A 58 2.26 8.85 2.79
CA ALA A 58 2.12 7.56 2.09
C ALA A 58 3.20 6.53 2.47
N LYS A 59 4.37 6.98 2.95
CA LYS A 59 5.44 6.08 3.44
C LYS A 59 4.97 5.17 4.58
N ALA A 60 3.93 5.55 5.33
CA ALA A 60 3.40 4.72 6.42
C ALA A 60 2.78 3.40 5.93
N ASN A 61 2.45 3.29 4.64
CA ASN A 61 1.95 2.06 4.02
C ASN A 61 3.07 1.07 3.67
N PHE A 62 4.32 1.54 3.60
CA PHE A 62 5.53 0.75 3.32
C PHE A 62 6.40 0.53 4.56
N PHE A 63 6.16 1.30 5.63
CA PHE A 63 6.88 1.22 6.90
C PHE A 63 5.89 1.09 8.06
N PRO A 64 5.38 -0.11 8.33
CA PRO A 64 4.51 -0.32 9.48
C PRO A 64 5.30 -0.05 10.78
N PRO A 65 4.66 0.46 11.85
CA PRO A 65 5.32 0.68 13.13
C PRO A 65 5.87 -0.60 13.79
N MET A 66 5.35 -1.75 13.40
CA MET A 66 5.73 -3.07 13.89
C MET A 66 5.75 -4.02 12.70
N GLU A 67 6.80 -4.83 12.61
CA GLU A 67 7.02 -5.77 11.52
C GLU A 67 7.43 -7.13 12.08
N GLU A 68 6.87 -8.19 11.51
CA GLU A 68 7.22 -9.55 11.89
C GLU A 68 8.56 -9.93 11.26
N MET A 69 9.57 -10.21 12.09
CA MET A 69 10.89 -10.63 11.60
C MET A 69 10.95 -12.14 11.30
N PHE A 70 10.38 -12.95 12.18
CA PHE A 70 10.24 -14.40 12.04
C PHE A 70 9.31 -14.95 13.11
N GLY A 71 8.56 -16.01 12.76
CA GLY A 71 7.91 -16.90 13.70
C GLY A 71 8.87 -17.99 14.19
N PHE A 72 8.61 -18.55 15.36
CA PHE A 72 9.30 -19.76 15.79
C PHE A 72 8.35 -20.71 16.51
N GLN A 73 8.49 -22.00 16.22
CA GLN A 73 7.71 -23.06 16.84
C GLN A 73 8.67 -24.11 17.41
N LYS A 74 8.27 -24.75 18.51
CA LYS A 74 9.03 -25.83 19.13
C LYS A 74 8.24 -27.12 19.06
N ASP A 75 8.88 -28.18 18.59
CA ASP A 75 8.34 -29.54 18.61
C ASP A 75 9.34 -30.55 19.19
N ASN A 76 9.09 -31.84 18.97
CA ASN A 76 9.94 -32.93 19.45
C ASN A 76 11.31 -32.99 18.75
N GLU A 77 11.47 -32.35 17.59
CA GLU A 77 12.69 -32.37 16.78
C GLU A 77 13.53 -31.10 16.98
N GLY A 78 12.95 -30.00 17.46
CA GLY A 78 13.69 -28.81 17.87
C GLY A 78 12.91 -27.51 17.72
N TYR A 79 13.64 -26.43 17.40
CA TYR A 79 13.06 -25.14 17.05
C TYR A 79 13.00 -25.01 15.53
N HIS A 80 11.82 -24.68 15.02
CA HIS A 80 11.55 -24.36 13.62
C HIS A 80 11.35 -22.86 13.50
N ILE A 81 12.14 -22.21 12.64
CA ILE A 81 12.00 -20.79 12.34
C ILE A 81 11.17 -20.66 11.07
N GLU A 82 10.11 -19.86 11.14
CA GLU A 82 9.22 -19.56 10.03
C GLU A 82 9.47 -18.13 9.57
N PRO A 83 9.82 -17.88 8.29
CA PRO A 83 9.91 -16.52 7.78
C PRO A 83 8.52 -15.86 7.80
N PRO A 84 8.45 -14.52 7.87
CA PRO A 84 7.17 -13.82 7.82
C PRO A 84 6.43 -14.16 6.52
N ALA A 85 5.11 -14.24 6.60
CA ALA A 85 4.29 -14.45 5.42
C ALA A 85 4.45 -13.24 4.48
N LEU A 86 5.05 -13.46 3.30
CA LEU A 86 4.99 -12.49 2.22
C LEU A 86 3.55 -12.48 1.71
N ASP A 87 2.79 -11.44 2.06
CA ASP A 87 1.50 -11.16 1.42
C ASP A 87 1.80 -10.89 -0.07
N GLY A 88 1.76 -11.93 -0.91
CA GLY A 88 2.12 -11.88 -2.33
C GLY A 88 1.24 -10.98 -3.22
N HIS A 89 0.38 -10.17 -2.59
CA HIS A 89 -0.47 -9.18 -3.24
C HIS A 89 0.27 -7.84 -3.35
N LYS A 90 0.57 -7.46 -4.58
CA LYS A 90 1.13 -6.13 -4.90
C LYS A 90 0.26 -5.05 -4.29
N GLN A 91 0.88 -4.01 -3.74
CA GLN A 91 0.15 -2.88 -3.19
C GLN A 91 -0.21 -1.86 -4.30
N LEU A 92 -1.43 -1.32 -4.26
CA LEU A 92 -1.86 -0.23 -5.14
C LEU A 92 -2.35 0.93 -4.29
N ILE A 93 -1.75 2.11 -4.44
CA ILE A 93 -2.21 3.33 -3.76
C ILE A 93 -2.97 4.20 -4.77
N PHE A 94 -4.27 4.35 -4.55
CA PHE A 94 -5.11 5.24 -5.34
C PHE A 94 -5.22 6.62 -4.66
N GLY A 95 -5.25 7.69 -5.46
CA GLY A 95 -5.45 9.05 -4.94
C GLY A 95 -4.25 9.64 -4.19
N ILE A 96 -3.06 9.06 -4.34
CA ILE A 96 -1.81 9.61 -3.78
C ILE A 96 -1.50 11.00 -4.35
N ARG A 97 -1.00 11.90 -3.51
CA ARG A 97 -0.59 13.23 -3.95
C ARG A 97 0.71 13.15 -4.75
N PRO A 98 0.91 13.96 -5.80
CA PRO A 98 2.14 13.92 -6.59
C PRO A 98 3.43 14.13 -5.80
N CYS A 99 3.40 14.94 -4.72
CA CYS A 99 4.57 15.13 -3.87
C CYS A 99 4.88 13.91 -3.01
N ASP A 100 3.87 13.18 -2.53
CA ASP A 100 4.05 11.93 -1.78
C ASP A 100 4.57 10.82 -2.69
N ALA A 101 4.02 10.71 -3.91
CA ALA A 101 4.52 9.79 -4.92
C ALA A 101 5.99 10.06 -5.27
N ARG A 102 6.37 11.34 -5.40
CA ARG A 102 7.77 11.73 -5.61
C ARG A 102 8.65 11.41 -4.39
N ALA A 103 8.14 11.57 -3.17
CA ALA A 103 8.89 11.25 -1.96
C ALA A 103 9.18 9.74 -1.89
N LEU A 104 8.23 8.87 -2.27
CA LEU A 104 8.47 7.43 -2.38
C LEU A 104 9.55 7.11 -3.41
N ALA A 105 9.52 7.73 -4.60
CA ALA A 105 10.55 7.54 -5.61
C ALA A 105 11.97 7.95 -5.14
N ILE A 106 12.07 8.88 -4.18
CA ILE A 106 13.34 9.25 -3.54
C ILE A 106 13.73 8.20 -2.49
N LEU A 107 12.78 7.72 -1.67
CA LEU A 107 13.04 6.66 -0.69
C LEU A 107 13.53 5.37 -1.36
N ASP A 108 12.92 5.01 -2.50
CA ASP A 108 13.34 3.89 -3.33
C ASP A 108 14.84 3.89 -3.63
N MET A 109 15.45 5.06 -3.83
CA MET A 109 16.89 5.15 -4.12
C MET A 109 17.73 4.65 -2.94
N THR A 110 17.29 4.91 -1.70
CA THR A 110 18.02 4.50 -0.50
C THR A 110 17.86 3.01 -0.23
N PHE A 111 16.64 2.47 -0.38
CA PHE A 111 16.32 1.07 -0.05
C PHE A 111 16.67 0.08 -1.18
N LYS A 112 17.07 0.57 -2.36
CA LYS A 112 17.57 -0.21 -3.51
C LYS A 112 19.08 -0.06 -3.76
N ASP A 113 19.81 0.65 -2.90
CA ASP A 113 21.24 0.94 -3.12
C ASP A 113 22.14 -0.27 -2.78
N LEU A 114 23.06 -0.13 -1.83
CA LEU A 114 24.06 -1.18 -1.52
C LEU A 114 23.45 -2.52 -1.09
N TYR A 115 22.30 -2.50 -0.41
CA TYR A 115 21.57 -3.69 0.02
C TYR A 115 20.08 -3.44 -0.17
N GLU A 116 19.42 -4.31 -0.94
CA GLU A 116 17.98 -4.31 -1.11
C GLU A 116 17.31 -4.68 0.22
N ASP A 117 16.46 -3.79 0.72
CA ASP A 117 15.67 -4.05 1.92
C ASP A 117 14.45 -4.91 1.55
N PRO A 118 14.39 -6.18 2.00
CA PRO A 118 13.34 -7.11 1.60
C PRO A 118 11.98 -6.76 2.19
N TYR A 119 11.93 -5.93 3.23
CA TYR A 119 10.70 -5.50 3.87
C TYR A 119 10.08 -4.32 3.11
N TYR A 120 10.92 -3.35 2.72
CA TYR A 120 10.47 -2.20 1.92
C TYR A 120 10.11 -2.57 0.46
N LEU A 121 10.83 -3.53 -0.13
CA LEU A 121 10.68 -3.89 -1.55
C LEU A 121 9.72 -5.05 -1.81
N SER A 122 9.00 -5.52 -0.79
CA SER A 122 8.07 -6.64 -0.84
C SER A 122 6.83 -6.39 -1.71
#